data_AF-A0A2E7KVX6-F1
#
_entry.id   AF-A0A2E7KVX6-F1
#
_cell.length_a   1.000
_cell.length_b   1.000
_cell.length_c   1.000
_cell.angle_alpha   90.00
_cell.angle_beta   90.00
_cell.angle_gamma   90.00
#
_symmetry.space_group_name_H-M   'P 1'
#
loop_
_entity.id
_entity.type
_entity.pdbx_description
1 polymer ?
#
loop_
_entity_poly.entity_id
_entity_poly.type
_entity_poly.pdbx_seq_one_letter_code
_entity_poly.pdbx_strand_id
1 'polypeptide(L)'
;MKKTPAILKGFSIGFLAKSSTLIFALLGFSINLVKADFGPQKIVTSNAIDVIDTFPADMDGDGDIDFLAAKPGNFFGGGAAVLYRNNGNGRFTELSPFPNGPDTLVSNIVASDLDNDGDLDVVLGSSGIFSGGVKVYRNDGNLRFTQTFDAIGSPFLW
;
A
#
# COMPACT_ATOMS: atom_id res chain seq x y z
N MET A 1 14.68 -13.70 48.86
CA MET A 1 14.21 -12.43 48.26
C MET A 1 12.86 -12.66 47.59
N LYS A 2 11.77 -12.12 48.14
CA LYS A 2 10.44 -12.10 47.51
C LYS A 2 10.18 -10.66 47.04
N LYS A 3 9.88 -10.47 45.76
CA LYS A 3 9.32 -9.21 45.25
C LYS A 3 7.84 -9.46 44.94
N THR A 4 6.98 -8.65 45.52
CA THR A 4 5.56 -8.50 45.17
C THR A 4 5.32 -7.00 44.86
N PRO A 5 4.24 -6.60 44.18
CA PRO A 5 4.28 -5.85 42.91
C PRO A 5 3.75 -4.42 43.08
N ALA A 6 3.80 -3.60 42.01
CA ALA A 6 3.10 -2.31 41.99
C ALA A 6 2.05 -2.28 40.88
N ILE A 7 0.80 -2.08 41.29
CA ILE A 7 -0.40 -1.93 40.48
C ILE A 7 -0.51 -0.46 40.06
N LEU A 8 -0.66 -0.18 38.77
CA LEU A 8 -0.94 1.18 38.28
C LEU A 8 -2.45 1.43 38.34
N LYS A 9 -2.90 2.32 39.24
CA LYS A 9 -4.27 2.86 39.24
C LYS A 9 -4.27 4.18 38.47
N GLY A 10 -5.14 4.27 37.46
CA GLY A 10 -5.30 5.45 36.61
C GLY A 10 -5.78 6.69 37.37
N PHE A 11 -5.50 7.86 36.79
CA PHE A 11 -6.05 9.13 37.22
C PHE A 11 -6.64 9.85 36.00
N SER A 12 -7.95 10.12 36.03
CA SER A 12 -8.57 11.15 35.17
C SER A 12 -8.55 12.48 35.89
N ILE A 13 -8.26 13.57 35.17
CA ILE A 13 -8.44 14.93 35.65
C ILE A 13 -9.48 15.60 34.74
N GLY A 14 -10.66 15.87 35.29
CA GLY A 14 -11.65 16.75 34.68
C GLY A 14 -11.28 18.21 34.93
N PHE A 15 -11.40 19.06 33.92
CA PHE A 15 -11.17 20.49 34.05
C PHE A 15 -12.50 21.26 34.10
N LEU A 16 -12.71 21.99 35.20
CA LEU A 16 -13.61 23.14 35.26
C LEU A 16 -12.76 24.34 35.68
N ALA A 17 -12.58 25.31 34.79
CA ALA A 17 -12.02 26.61 35.15
C ALA A 17 -12.80 27.72 34.44
N LYS A 18 -13.58 28.46 35.24
CA LYS A 18 -14.06 29.81 34.96
C LYS A 18 -12.99 30.76 35.51
N SER A 19 -12.51 31.71 34.70
CA SER A 19 -11.55 32.77 35.05
C SER A 19 -10.06 32.40 35.11
N SER A 20 -9.40 32.75 34.01
CA SER A 20 -8.04 33.24 33.78
C SER A 20 -7.01 33.21 34.93
N THR A 21 -6.09 32.24 34.82
CA THR A 21 -4.60 32.36 34.86
C THR A 21 -4.01 31.20 35.66
N LEU A 22 -3.47 30.20 34.96
CA LEU A 22 -2.56 29.21 35.55
C LEU A 22 -1.14 29.49 35.06
N ILE A 23 -0.22 29.72 35.99
CA ILE A 23 1.22 29.69 35.74
C ILE A 23 1.69 28.26 35.99
N PHE A 24 2.23 27.59 34.98
CA PHE A 24 2.94 26.34 35.14
C PHE A 24 4.44 26.58 34.94
N ALA A 25 5.22 26.47 36.01
CA ALA A 25 6.63 26.13 35.91
C ALA A 25 6.70 24.61 35.71
N LEU A 26 6.84 24.15 34.46
CA LEU A 26 7.03 22.74 34.14
C LEU A 26 8.49 22.54 33.73
N LEU A 27 9.13 21.51 34.30
CA LEU A 27 10.41 20.98 33.82
C LEU A 27 10.38 20.91 32.29
N GLY A 28 11.46 21.31 31.64
CA GLY A 28 11.59 21.37 30.19
C GLY A 28 11.29 20.03 29.51
N PHE A 29 10.03 19.75 29.26
CA PHE A 29 9.58 18.89 28.19
C PHE A 29 9.39 19.78 26.98
N SER A 30 10.43 19.89 26.16
CA SER A 30 10.25 20.27 24.77
C SER A 30 9.34 19.20 24.16
N ILE A 31 8.07 19.53 23.96
CA ILE A 31 7.26 18.84 22.95
C ILE A 31 7.98 19.11 21.63
N ASN A 32 8.81 18.17 21.18
CA ASN A 32 9.24 18.13 19.79
C ASN A 32 7.96 17.85 18.99
N LEU A 33 7.23 18.92 18.64
CA LEU A 33 6.33 18.86 17.50
C LEU A 33 7.24 18.63 16.29
N VAL A 34 7.55 17.36 16.01
CA VAL A 34 8.07 16.96 14.72
C VAL A 34 6.93 17.24 13.76
N LYS A 35 6.90 18.46 13.21
CA LYS A 35 6.09 18.73 12.03
C LYS A 35 6.63 17.78 10.97
N ALA A 36 5.81 16.85 10.49
CA ALA A 36 6.17 16.04 9.34
C ALA A 36 6.56 16.99 8.21
N ASP A 37 7.84 16.99 7.85
CA ASP A 37 8.34 17.66 6.67
C ASP A 37 8.41 16.60 5.58
N PHE A 38 7.49 16.70 4.62
CA PHE A 38 7.40 15.76 3.51
C PHE A 38 8.54 15.95 2.49
N GLY A 39 9.42 16.94 2.69
CA GLY A 39 10.50 17.24 1.78
C GLY A 39 10.00 17.71 0.41
N PRO A 40 10.90 17.92 -0.55
CA PRO A 40 10.51 18.22 -1.93
C PRO A 40 9.83 17.00 -2.58
N GLN A 41 8.86 17.26 -3.46
CA GLN A 41 8.26 16.21 -4.28
C GLN A 41 9.34 15.46 -5.08
N LYS A 42 9.23 14.13 -5.12
CA LYS A 42 10.02 13.28 -6.02
C LYS A 42 9.09 12.68 -7.08
N ILE A 43 9.44 12.88 -8.34
CA ILE A 43 8.71 12.27 -9.46
C ILE A 43 9.30 10.88 -9.70
N VAL A 44 8.47 9.84 -9.49
CA VAL A 44 8.86 8.44 -9.75
C VAL A 44 8.93 8.15 -11.25
N THR A 45 7.92 8.62 -12.00
CA THR A 45 7.88 8.54 -13.46
C THR A 45 7.01 9.68 -14.01
N SER A 46 7.39 10.21 -15.17
CA SER A 46 6.57 11.17 -15.95
C SER A 46 5.89 10.51 -17.15
N ASN A 47 6.16 9.23 -17.40
CA ASN A 47 5.68 8.51 -18.59
C ASN A 47 4.43 7.67 -18.30
N ALA A 48 4.02 7.59 -17.04
CA ALA A 48 2.78 6.94 -16.66
C ALA A 48 1.60 7.89 -16.89
N ILE A 49 0.97 7.78 -18.05
CA ILE A 49 -0.26 8.50 -18.38
C ILE A 49 -1.47 7.81 -17.74
N ASP A 50 -2.42 8.61 -17.27
CA ASP A 50 -3.72 8.20 -16.72
C ASP A 50 -3.67 7.17 -15.58
N VAL A 51 -2.69 7.26 -14.68
CA VAL A 51 -2.73 6.44 -13.46
C VAL A 51 -3.93 6.86 -12.61
N ILE A 52 -4.83 5.92 -12.30
CA ILE A 52 -6.05 6.22 -11.51
C ILE A 52 -6.06 5.61 -10.12
N ASP A 53 -5.19 4.63 -9.88
CA ASP A 53 -5.01 4.03 -8.56
C ASP A 53 -3.56 3.61 -8.36
N THR A 54 -3.11 3.64 -7.11
CA THR A 54 -1.77 3.20 -6.71
C THR A 54 -1.81 2.51 -5.37
N PHE A 55 -1.05 1.41 -5.24
CA PHE A 55 -0.94 0.67 -3.99
C PHE A 55 0.52 0.58 -3.53
N PRO A 56 0.88 1.24 -2.42
CA PRO A 56 2.22 1.14 -1.84
C PRO A 56 2.38 -0.12 -1.00
N ALA A 57 3.40 -0.93 -1.28
CA ALA A 57 3.74 -2.13 -0.51
C ALA A 57 5.19 -2.55 -0.76
N ASP A 58 5.78 -3.28 0.18
CA ASP A 58 7.06 -3.96 -0.02
C ASP A 58 6.79 -5.29 -0.76
N MET A 59 6.98 -5.31 -2.08
CA MET A 59 6.54 -6.43 -2.92
C MET A 59 7.60 -7.53 -3.06
N ASP A 60 8.87 -7.22 -2.78
CA ASP A 60 9.99 -8.15 -2.85
C ASP A 60 10.63 -8.47 -1.48
N GLY A 61 10.10 -7.87 -0.40
CA GLY A 61 10.50 -8.17 0.97
C GLY A 61 11.84 -7.56 1.37
N ASP A 62 12.35 -6.57 0.62
CA ASP A 62 13.63 -5.95 0.90
C ASP A 62 13.56 -4.78 1.92
N GLY A 63 12.35 -4.42 2.33
CA GLY A 63 12.07 -3.39 3.32
C GLY A 63 11.91 -1.98 2.73
N ASP A 64 12.14 -1.80 1.43
CA ASP A 64 11.82 -0.57 0.72
C ASP A 64 10.40 -0.64 0.14
N ILE A 65 9.60 0.40 0.34
CA ILE A 65 8.23 0.44 -0.20
C ILE A 65 8.26 0.66 -1.72
N ASP A 66 7.68 -0.29 -2.46
CA ASP A 66 7.40 -0.23 -3.89
C ASP A 66 6.03 0.41 -4.17
N PHE A 67 5.70 0.59 -5.46
CA PHE A 67 4.38 1.04 -5.88
C PHE A 67 3.82 0.21 -7.02
N LEU A 68 2.60 -0.27 -6.83
CA LEU A 68 1.76 -0.73 -7.92
C LEU A 68 0.94 0.45 -8.48
N ALA A 69 0.74 0.51 -9.79
CA ALA A 69 -0.05 1.54 -10.46
C ALA A 69 -1.02 0.93 -11.46
N ALA A 70 -2.29 1.31 -11.36
CA ALA A 70 -3.33 0.96 -12.31
C ALA A 70 -3.44 2.02 -13.41
N LYS A 71 -3.23 1.59 -14.66
CA LYS A 71 -3.48 2.37 -15.87
C LYS A 71 -4.76 1.81 -16.52
N PRO A 72 -5.85 2.57 -16.60
CA PRO A 72 -7.11 2.06 -17.07
C PRO A 72 -7.06 1.74 -18.56
N GLY A 73 -6.30 2.46 -19.38
CA GLY A 73 -6.47 2.40 -20.82
C GLY A 73 -7.88 2.85 -21.21
N ASN A 74 -8.51 2.19 -22.18
CA ASN A 74 -9.86 2.55 -22.63
C ASN A 74 -10.71 1.30 -22.95
N PHE A 75 -11.94 1.52 -23.43
CA PHE A 75 -12.88 0.46 -23.80
C PHE A 75 -12.38 -0.49 -24.91
N PHE A 76 -11.35 -0.10 -25.66
CA PHE A 76 -10.79 -0.84 -26.78
C PHE A 76 -9.43 -1.48 -26.49
N GLY A 77 -8.81 -1.19 -25.35
CA GLY A 77 -7.51 -1.76 -24.98
C GLY A 77 -6.62 -0.82 -24.19
N GLY A 78 -5.39 -1.28 -23.96
CA GLY A 78 -4.31 -0.47 -23.38
C GLY A 78 -4.37 -0.30 -21.87
N GLY A 79 -5.20 -1.08 -21.17
CA GLY A 79 -5.12 -1.22 -19.72
C GLY A 79 -3.80 -1.87 -19.31
N ALA A 80 -3.29 -1.51 -18.13
CA ALA A 80 -2.11 -2.14 -17.56
C ALA A 80 -2.08 -1.99 -16.04
N ALA A 81 -1.43 -2.95 -15.38
CA ALA A 81 -0.88 -2.77 -14.05
C ALA A 81 0.65 -2.72 -14.16
N VAL A 82 1.27 -1.79 -13.45
CA VAL A 82 2.71 -1.56 -13.50
C VAL A 82 3.26 -1.56 -12.07
N LEU A 83 4.37 -2.25 -11.85
CA LEU A 83 5.10 -2.26 -10.58
C LEU A 83 6.33 -1.35 -10.71
N TYR A 84 6.48 -0.39 -9.81
CA TYR A 84 7.67 0.43 -9.65
C TYR A 84 8.43 -0.05 -8.43
N ARG A 85 9.48 -0.85 -8.66
CA ARG A 85 10.36 -1.36 -7.61
C ARG A 85 11.28 -0.26 -7.10
N ASN A 86 11.30 -0.02 -5.80
CA ASN A 86 12.19 0.91 -5.13
C ASN A 86 13.55 0.24 -4.88
N ASN A 87 14.59 0.66 -5.59
CA ASN A 87 15.93 0.11 -5.43
C ASN A 87 16.72 0.83 -4.31
N GLY A 88 16.02 1.39 -3.33
CA GLY A 88 16.57 2.30 -2.33
C GLY A 88 17.01 3.67 -2.89
N ASN A 89 17.33 4.59 -1.98
CA ASN A 89 17.76 5.98 -2.30
C ASN A 89 16.76 6.74 -3.20
N GLY A 90 15.51 6.29 -3.19
CA GLY A 90 14.38 6.70 -4.02
C GLY A 90 14.63 6.59 -5.53
N ARG A 91 15.36 5.57 -5.99
CA ARG A 91 15.43 5.22 -7.41
C ARG A 91 14.47 4.09 -7.70
N PHE A 92 13.65 4.23 -8.74
CA PHE A 92 12.64 3.24 -9.08
C PHE A 92 12.93 2.56 -10.42
N THR A 93 12.62 1.26 -10.50
CA THR A 93 12.65 0.47 -11.73
C THR A 93 11.21 0.15 -12.12
N GLU A 94 10.79 0.50 -13.34
CA GLU A 94 9.48 0.13 -13.87
C GLU A 94 9.50 -1.33 -14.36
N LEU A 95 8.56 -2.13 -13.86
CA LEU A 95 8.34 -3.53 -14.18
C LEU A 95 6.89 -3.70 -14.64
N SER A 96 6.66 -4.57 -15.63
CA SER A 96 5.31 -4.98 -16.06
C SER A 96 5.19 -6.50 -15.98
N PRO A 97 5.22 -7.07 -14.76
CA PRO A 97 5.42 -8.51 -14.59
C PRO A 97 4.13 -9.33 -14.69
N PHE A 98 2.97 -8.70 -14.97
CA PHE A 98 1.65 -9.34 -14.98
C PHE A 98 1.35 -9.98 -16.36
N PRO A 99 1.49 -11.30 -16.53
CA PRO A 99 1.21 -11.96 -17.81
C PRO A 99 -0.29 -11.89 -18.11
N ASN A 100 -0.66 -11.64 -19.37
CA ASN A 100 -2.08 -11.46 -19.75
C ASN A 100 -2.80 -10.43 -18.86
N GLY A 101 -2.05 -9.37 -18.53
CA GLY A 101 -2.51 -8.23 -17.75
C GLY A 101 -3.87 -7.72 -18.21
N PRO A 102 -4.59 -6.96 -17.36
CA PRO A 102 -5.92 -6.48 -17.72
C PRO A 102 -5.88 -5.59 -18.97
N ASP A 103 -6.64 -5.98 -20.00
CA ASP A 103 -6.58 -5.30 -21.30
C ASP A 103 -7.30 -3.94 -21.32
N THR A 104 -8.25 -3.71 -20.41
CA THR A 104 -9.12 -2.53 -20.44
C THR A 104 -9.61 -2.13 -19.06
N LEU A 105 -9.76 -0.83 -18.83
CA LEU A 105 -10.40 -0.16 -17.69
C LEU A 105 -10.01 -0.72 -16.31
N VAL A 106 -8.71 -0.97 -16.10
CA VAL A 106 -8.15 -1.27 -14.77
C VAL A 106 -8.49 -0.13 -13.83
N SER A 107 -9.18 -0.41 -12.74
CA SER A 107 -9.73 0.61 -11.86
C SER A 107 -9.26 0.52 -10.42
N ASN A 108 -8.83 -0.66 -9.99
CA ASN A 108 -8.46 -0.92 -8.61
C ASN A 108 -7.28 -1.89 -8.57
N ILE A 109 -6.37 -1.66 -7.64
CA ILE A 109 -5.24 -2.55 -7.37
C ILE A 109 -5.04 -2.70 -5.86
N VAL A 110 -4.96 -3.94 -5.39
CA VAL A 110 -4.64 -4.25 -4.00
C VAL A 110 -3.66 -5.41 -3.94
N ALA A 111 -2.85 -5.45 -2.88
CA ALA A 111 -1.95 -6.57 -2.62
C ALA A 111 -2.11 -7.11 -1.20
N SER A 112 -2.00 -8.43 -1.06
CA SER A 112 -2.04 -9.17 0.20
C SER A 112 -1.45 -10.55 -0.04
N ASP A 113 -0.85 -11.14 0.99
CA ASP A 113 -0.49 -12.56 0.99
C ASP A 113 -1.81 -13.37 1.03
N LEU A 114 -2.19 -14.03 -0.07
CA LEU A 114 -3.46 -14.75 -0.18
C LEU A 114 -3.30 -16.26 0.03
N ASP A 115 -2.09 -16.79 -0.08
CA ASP A 115 -1.80 -18.23 0.07
C ASP A 115 -1.04 -18.57 1.37
N ASN A 116 -0.61 -17.56 2.11
CA ASN A 116 0.21 -17.63 3.31
C ASN A 116 1.63 -18.18 3.06
N ASP A 117 2.21 -17.95 1.88
CA ASP A 117 3.61 -18.25 1.59
C ASP A 117 4.57 -17.12 1.99
N GLY A 118 4.02 -15.97 2.38
CA GLY A 118 4.76 -14.79 2.84
C GLY A 118 5.02 -13.75 1.75
N ASP A 119 4.65 -14.04 0.50
CA ASP A 119 4.80 -13.13 -0.62
C ASP A 119 3.47 -12.41 -0.93
N LEU A 120 3.53 -11.12 -1.25
CA LEU A 120 2.31 -10.37 -1.57
C LEU A 120 1.79 -10.72 -2.97
N ASP A 121 0.60 -11.29 -3.02
CA ASP A 121 -0.18 -11.48 -4.25
C ASP A 121 -0.95 -10.21 -4.62
N VAL A 122 -1.31 -10.08 -5.89
CA VAL A 122 -1.99 -8.88 -6.42
C VAL A 122 -3.39 -9.21 -6.94
N VAL A 123 -4.36 -8.42 -6.52
CA VAL A 123 -5.74 -8.46 -7.04
C VAL A 123 -6.00 -7.19 -7.85
N LEU A 124 -6.41 -7.37 -9.10
CA LEU A 124 -6.77 -6.31 -10.02
C LEU A 124 -8.27 -6.32 -10.29
N GLY A 125 -8.88 -5.15 -10.13
CA GLY A 125 -10.24 -4.89 -10.61
C GLY A 125 -10.21 -4.17 -11.95
N SER A 126 -10.96 -4.67 -12.93
CA SER A 126 -11.21 -3.97 -14.19
C SER A 126 -12.71 -3.87 -14.47
N SER A 127 -13.10 -2.73 -15.05
CA SER A 127 -14.47 -2.53 -15.54
C SER A 127 -14.58 -2.98 -17.00
N GLY A 128 -15.78 -3.32 -17.46
CA GLY A 128 -16.01 -3.65 -18.87
C GLY A 128 -17.00 -4.79 -19.07
N ILE A 129 -17.79 -4.71 -20.15
CA ILE A 129 -18.85 -5.68 -20.43
C ILE A 129 -18.27 -7.04 -20.89
N PHE A 130 -17.14 -7.02 -21.61
CA PHE A 130 -16.55 -8.22 -22.20
C PHE A 130 -15.21 -8.66 -21.56
N SER A 131 -14.55 -7.73 -20.87
CA SER A 131 -13.17 -7.88 -20.35
C SER A 131 -13.01 -7.38 -18.90
N GLY A 132 -14.10 -6.89 -18.30
CA GLY A 132 -14.14 -6.53 -16.88
C GLY A 132 -14.12 -7.76 -15.99
N GLY A 133 -13.65 -7.60 -14.76
CA GLY A 133 -13.59 -8.67 -13.79
C GLY A 133 -12.59 -8.42 -12.69
N VAL A 134 -12.42 -9.44 -11.86
CA VAL A 134 -11.37 -9.50 -10.84
C VAL A 134 -10.36 -10.55 -11.27
N LYS A 135 -9.09 -10.16 -11.36
CA LYS A 135 -7.97 -11.04 -11.68
C LYS A 135 -7.03 -11.08 -10.51
N VAL A 136 -6.60 -12.27 -10.11
CA VAL A 136 -5.55 -12.44 -9.09
C VAL A 136 -4.30 -12.96 -9.75
N TYR A 137 -3.17 -12.46 -9.25
CA TYR A 137 -1.84 -12.77 -9.68
C TYR A 137 -1.05 -13.24 -8.47
N ARG A 138 -0.64 -14.50 -8.49
CA ARG A 138 0.24 -15.05 -7.46
C ARG A 138 1.67 -14.57 -7.66
N ASN A 139 2.32 -14.05 -6.63
CA ASN A 139 3.75 -13.76 -6.63
C ASN A 139 4.55 -15.00 -6.20
N ASP A 140 5.69 -15.28 -6.84
CA ASP A 140 6.57 -16.41 -6.48
C ASP A 140 7.76 -16.00 -5.57
N GLY A 141 7.63 -14.86 -4.90
CA GLY A 141 8.66 -14.23 -4.08
C GLY A 141 9.80 -13.57 -4.87
N ASN A 142 9.76 -13.62 -6.21
CA ASN A 142 10.77 -12.99 -7.07
C ASN A 142 10.16 -11.97 -8.02
N LEU A 143 9.00 -11.40 -7.65
CA LEU A 143 8.20 -10.50 -8.48
C LEU A 143 7.78 -11.13 -9.82
N ARG A 144 7.70 -12.46 -9.90
CA ARG A 144 7.11 -13.13 -11.06
C ARG A 144 5.69 -13.53 -10.73
N PHE A 145 4.78 -13.07 -11.58
CA PHE A 145 3.36 -13.24 -11.35
C PHE A 145 2.78 -14.32 -12.26
N THR A 146 1.95 -15.19 -11.69
CA THR A 146 1.11 -16.11 -12.46
C THR A 146 -0.35 -15.72 -12.29
N GLN A 147 -1.09 -15.58 -13.40
CA GLN A 147 -2.53 -15.33 -13.35
C GLN A 147 -3.26 -16.61 -12.95
N THR A 148 -4.17 -16.51 -11.98
CA THR A 148 -4.71 -17.71 -11.32
C THR A 148 -6.23 -17.82 -11.38
N PHE A 149 -6.85 -16.89 -12.10
CA PHE A 149 -8.25 -16.94 -12.50
C PHE A 149 -8.34 -17.09 -14.02
N ASP A 150 -8.86 -18.22 -14.49
CA ASP A 150 -9.24 -18.42 -15.89
C ASP A 150 -10.77 -18.39 -16.05
N ALA A 151 -11.21 -18.24 -17.30
CA ALA A 151 -12.58 -17.85 -17.69
C ALA A 151 -13.68 -18.91 -17.40
N ILE A 152 -13.40 -19.94 -16.58
CA ILE A 152 -14.25 -21.13 -16.43
C ILE A 152 -14.95 -21.23 -15.06
N GLY A 153 -14.86 -20.18 -14.23
CA GLY A 153 -15.87 -19.91 -13.20
C GLY A 153 -15.80 -20.74 -11.91
N SER A 154 -14.65 -21.30 -11.54
CA SER A 154 -14.45 -21.85 -10.19
C SER A 154 -13.21 -21.24 -9.53
N PRO A 155 -13.33 -20.59 -8.36
CA PRO A 155 -12.18 -20.06 -7.64
C PRO A 155 -11.45 -21.22 -6.96
N PHE A 156 -10.33 -21.65 -7.53
CA PHE A 156 -9.28 -22.29 -6.75
C PHE A 156 -8.15 -21.28 -6.60
N LEU A 157 -8.32 -20.41 -5.59
CA LEU A 157 -7.16 -19.92 -4.86
C LEU A 157 -6.62 -21.17 -4.17
N TRP A 158 -5.43 -21.61 -4.60
CA TRP A 158 -4.51 -22.58 -3.97
C TRP A 158 -4.97 -23.21 -2.66
#